data_AF-A0A2K8Z7N2-F1
#
_entry.id   AF-A0A2K8Z7N2-F1
#
_cell.length_a   1.000
_cell.length_b   1.000
_cell.length_c   1.000
_cell.angle_alpha   90.00
_cell.angle_beta   90.00
_cell.angle_gamma   90.00
#
_symmetry.space_group_name_H-M   'P 1'
#
loop_
_entity.id
_entity.type
_entity.pdbx_description
1 polymer ?
#
loop_
_entity_poly.entity_id
_entity_poly.type
_entity_poly.pdbx_seq_one_letter_code
_entity_poly.pdbx_strand_id
1 'polypeptide(L)' 'MTPDEKTHYLTNRANWSNARPRQLPRPTYWPFFLAAGLALLVWGILAGWIIGTAGLVVMSIALTGWITELRHERREHND' A
#
# COMPACT_ATOMS: atom_id res chain seq x y z
N MET A 1 -26.91 -16.71 -35.50
CA MET A 1 -25.90 -17.21 -34.57
C MET A 1 -25.57 -18.65 -34.96
N THR A 2 -24.38 -18.85 -35.52
CA THR A 2 -23.99 -20.08 -36.19
C THR A 2 -23.28 -21.05 -35.22
N PRO A 3 -23.23 -22.37 -35.50
CA PRO A 3 -22.62 -23.35 -34.61
C PRO A 3 -21.12 -23.12 -34.32
N ASP A 4 -20.39 -22.54 -35.27
CA ASP A 4 -18.97 -22.15 -35.14
C ASP A 4 -18.80 -21.03 -34.11
N GLU A 5 -19.70 -20.05 -34.10
CA GLU A 5 -19.72 -18.94 -33.13
C GLU A 5 -19.77 -19.47 -31.69
N LYS A 6 -20.67 -20.43 -31.41
CA LYS A 6 -20.82 -21.04 -30.07
C LYS A 6 -19.53 -21.68 -29.59
N THR A 7 -18.80 -22.33 -30.49
CA THR A 7 -17.55 -23.03 -30.18
C THR A 7 -16.46 -22.05 -29.73
N HIS A 8 -16.38 -20.89 -30.39
CA HIS A 8 -15.43 -19.84 -30.01
C HIS A 8 -15.71 -19.23 -28.63
N TYR A 9 -16.98 -19.04 -28.26
CA TYR A 9 -17.34 -18.54 -26.93
C TYR A 9 -17.06 -19.55 -25.80
N LEU A 10 -17.32 -20.83 -26.05
CA LEU A 10 -17.08 -21.90 -25.07
C LEU A 10 -15.59 -22.11 -24.82
N THR A 11 -14.79 -22.11 -25.88
CA THR A 11 -13.33 -22.15 -25.76
C THR A 11 -12.83 -20.90 -25.03
N ASN A 12 -13.24 -19.70 -25.43
CA ASN A 12 -12.79 -18.47 -24.78
C ASN A 12 -13.05 -18.50 -23.27
N ARG A 13 -14.25 -18.93 -22.82
CA ARG A 13 -14.61 -19.07 -21.39
C ARG A 13 -13.81 -20.15 -20.66
N ALA A 14 -13.51 -21.28 -21.29
CA ALA A 14 -12.68 -22.33 -20.71
C ALA A 14 -11.22 -21.88 -20.48
N ASN A 15 -10.75 -20.90 -21.27
CA ASN A 15 -9.41 -20.31 -21.16
C ASN A 15 -9.29 -19.25 -20.06
N TRP A 16 -10.37 -18.89 -19.38
CA TRP A 16 -10.31 -17.91 -18.28
C TRP A 16 -9.61 -18.56 -17.10
N SER A 17 -8.42 -18.07 -16.79
CA SER A 17 -7.79 -18.32 -15.52
C SER A 17 -8.66 -17.67 -14.43
N ASN A 18 -9.14 -18.48 -13.48
CA ASN A 18 -9.80 -17.98 -12.28
C ASN A 18 -8.96 -16.84 -11.71
N ALA A 19 -9.53 -15.65 -11.56
CA ALA A 19 -8.87 -14.54 -10.91
C ALA A 19 -8.49 -15.04 -9.51
N ARG A 20 -7.19 -15.35 -9.31
CA ARG A 20 -6.70 -15.81 -8.00
C ARG A 20 -7.21 -14.80 -6.98
N PRO A 21 -7.82 -15.23 -5.86
CA PRO A 21 -8.28 -14.31 -4.83
C PRO A 21 -7.04 -13.57 -4.34
N ARG A 22 -6.81 -12.40 -4.92
CA ARG A 22 -5.71 -11.53 -4.57
C ARG A 22 -6.17 -10.98 -3.25
N GLN A 23 -5.62 -11.50 -2.15
CA GLN A 23 -5.75 -10.84 -0.85
C GLN A 23 -5.38 -9.39 -1.11
N LEU A 24 -6.35 -8.48 -1.02
CA LEU A 24 -6.03 -7.07 -1.13
C LEU A 24 -5.04 -6.81 0.01
N PRO A 25 -3.85 -6.25 -0.27
CA PRO A 25 -2.91 -5.90 0.77
C PRO A 25 -3.68 -5.07 1.80
N ARG A 26 -3.52 -5.44 3.07
CA ARG A 26 -4.30 -4.85 4.16
C ARG A 26 -4.19 -3.33 4.03
N PRO A 27 -5.30 -2.58 4.18
CA PRO A 27 -5.26 -1.13 4.06
C PRO A 27 -4.20 -0.57 5.01
N THR A 28 -3.08 -0.17 4.43
CA THR A 28 -1.91 0.30 5.16
C THR A 28 -2.19 1.73 5.58
N TYR A 29 -2.44 1.97 6.87
CA TYR A 29 -2.68 3.32 7.41
C TYR A 29 -1.37 4.13 7.56
N TRP A 30 -0.20 3.48 7.48
CA TRP A 30 1.11 4.09 7.60
C TRP A 30 1.41 5.29 6.67
N PRO A 31 1.10 5.29 5.35
CA PRO A 31 1.30 6.45 4.49
C PRO A 31 0.54 7.70 4.93
N PHE A 32 -0.63 7.54 5.58
CA PHE A 32 -1.37 8.67 6.14
C PHE A 32 -0.61 9.32 7.30
N PHE A 33 -0.08 8.52 8.23
CA PHE A 33 0.72 9.04 9.34
C PHE A 33 2.04 9.68 8.88
N LEU A 34 2.65 9.14 7.82
CA LEU A 34 3.84 9.71 7.19
C LEU A 34 3.54 11.10 6.60
N ALA A 35 2.44 11.21 5.85
CA ALA A 35 2.00 12.48 5.26
C ALA A 35 1.64 13.52 6.33
N ALA A 36 0.95 13.11 7.40
CA ALA A 36 0.64 13.98 8.54
C ALA A 36 1.91 14.44 9.28
N GLY A 37 2.87 13.54 9.50
CA GLY A 37 4.17 13.86 10.10
C GLY A 37 4.98 14.83 9.24
N LEU A 38 5.01 14.61 7.92
CA LEU A 38 5.67 15.52 6.97
C LEU A 38 5.01 16.90 6.95
N ALA A 39 3.67 16.97 6.93
CA ALA A 39 2.94 18.22 7.00
C ALA A 39 3.23 18.99 8.30
N LEU A 40 3.25 18.30 9.44
CA LEU A 40 3.61 18.88 10.73
C LEU A 40 5.07 19.32 10.80
N LEU A 41 5.99 18.61 10.14
CA LEU A 41 7.40 18.99 10.09
C LEU A 41 7.61 20.25 9.25
N VAL A 42 6.99 20.31 8.06
CA VAL A 42 6.99 21.50 7.21
C VAL A 42 6.36 22.70 7.94
N TRP A 43 5.23 22.48 8.61
CA TRP A 43 4.57 23.50 9.43
C TRP A 43 5.39 23.89 10.68
N GLY A 44 6.13 22.94 11.26
CA GLY A 44 6.94 23.14 12.44
C GLY A 44 8.20 23.96 12.20
N ILE A 45 8.79 23.85 11.02
CA ILE A 45 9.89 24.73 10.58
C ILE A 45 9.45 26.20 10.60
N LEU A 46 8.20 26.48 10.22
CA LEU A 46 7.62 27.83 10.24
C LEU A 46 7.25 28.29 11.66
N ALA A 47 6.85 27.38 12.55
CA ALA A 47 6.33 27.72 13.88
C ALA A 47 7.41 27.87 14.97
N GLY A 48 8.61 27.32 14.77
CA GLY A 48 9.75 27.49 15.67
C GLY A 48 10.49 26.18 15.99
N TRP A 49 11.70 26.29 16.56
CA TRP A 49 12.63 25.15 16.75
C TRP A 49 12.05 24.00 17.59
N ILE A 50 11.16 24.30 18.55
CA ILE A 50 10.48 23.30 19.39
C ILE A 50 9.51 22.45 18.55
N ILE A 51 8.76 23.08 17.65
CA ILE A 51 7.76 22.39 16.82
C ILE A 51 8.47 21.65 15.67
N GLY A 52 9.55 22.21 15.13
CA GLY A 52 10.39 21.52 14.15
C GLY A 52 11.03 20.23 14.68
N THR A 53 11.58 20.23 15.90
CA THR A 53 12.14 19.02 16.53
C THR A 53 11.08 17.98 16.84
N ALA A 54 9.91 18.38 17.33
CA ALA A 54 8.77 17.48 17.52
C ALA A 54 8.31 16.83 16.19
N GLY A 55 8.21 17.63 15.11
CA GLY A 55 7.87 17.14 13.77
C GLY A 55 8.90 16.14 13.22
N LEU A 56 10.19 16.39 13.45
CA LEU A 56 11.28 15.47 13.07
C LEU A 56 11.15 14.12 13.76
N VAL A 57 10.89 14.11 15.08
CA VAL A 57 10.70 12.88 15.86
C VAL A 57 9.50 12.08 15.35
N VAL A 58 8.36 12.74 15.12
CA VAL A 58 7.16 12.09 14.59
C VAL A 58 7.41 11.51 13.19
N MET A 59 8.10 12.25 12.31
CA MET A 59 8.43 11.77 10.98
C MET A 59 9.37 10.55 11.01
N SER A 60 10.39 10.55 11.88
CA SER A 60 11.29 9.41 12.04
C SER A 60 10.58 8.16 12.57
N ILE A 61 9.65 8.31 13.52
CA ILE A 61 8.86 7.19 14.04
C ILE A 61 7.93 6.64 12.96
N ALA A 62 7.25 7.51 12.21
CA ALA A 62 6.36 7.11 11.12
C ALA A 62 7.13 6.38 10.00
N LEU A 63 8.32 6.87 9.63
CA LEU A 63 9.19 6.19 8.65
C LEU A 63 9.58 4.79 9.14
N THR A 64 10.00 4.69 10.40
CA THR A 64 10.49 3.43 10.98
C THR A 64 9.38 2.39 11.06
N GLY A 65 8.18 2.81 11.48
CA GLY A 65 7.00 1.95 11.50
C GLY A 65 6.58 1.48 10.11
N TRP A 66 6.60 2.38 9.12
CA TRP A 66 6.28 2.03 7.73
C TRP A 66 7.28 1.04 7.11
N ILE A 67 8.58 1.27 7.31
CA ILE A 67 9.65 0.39 6.84
C ILE A 67 9.58 -0.98 7.51
N THR A 68 9.21 -1.03 8.79
CA THR A 68 9.05 -2.29 9.51
C THR A 68 7.86 -3.09 8.98
N GLU A 69 6.72 -2.44 8.71
CA GLU A 69 5.53 -3.07 8.11
C GLU A 69 5.85 -3.65 6.71
N LEU A 70 6.45 -2.85 5.82
CA LEU A 70 6.90 -3.28 4.49
C LEU A 70 7.91 -4.43 4.55
N ARG A 71 8.73 -4.49 5.59
CA ARG A 71 9.69 -5.57 5.81
C ARG A 71 9.03 -6.82 6.37
N HIS A 72 7.96 -6.69 7.14
CA HIS A 72 7.21 -7.80 7.72
C HIS A 72 6.40 -8.53 6.64
N GLU A 73 5.67 -7.79 5.80
CA GLU A 73 4.91 -8.37 4.67
C GLU A 73 5.81 -9.12 3.68
N ARG A 74 7.07 -8.68 3.49
CA ARG A 74 8.02 -9.35 2.59
C ARG A 74 8.52 -10.70 3.13
N ARG A 75 8.44 -10.94 4.45
CA ARG A 75 8.89 -12.19 5.08
C ARG A 75 7.81 -13.27 5.07
N GLU A 76 6.54 -12.91 5.19
CA GLU A 76 5.43 -13.88 5.17
C GLU A 76 5.19 -14.54 3.78
N HIS A 77 5.74 -13.99 2.69
CA HIS A 77 5.56 -14.56 1.34
C HIS A 77 6.68 -15.51 0.88
N ASN A 78 7.66 -15.82 1.73
CA ASN A 78 8.82 -16.65 1.36
C ASN A 78 8.91 -18.01 2.12
N ASP A 79 7.86 -18.37 2.85
CA ASP A 79 7.66 -19.71 3.44
C ASP A 79 6.41 -20.36 2.82
#